data_AF-A0A452ZGF9-F1
#
_entry.id   AF-A0A452ZGF9-F1
#
_cell.length_a   1.000
_cell.length_b   1.000
_cell.length_c   1.000
_cell.angle_alpha   90.00
_cell.angle_beta   90.00
_cell.angle_gamma   90.00
#
_symmetry.space_group_name_H-M   'P 1'
#
loop_
_entity.id
_entity.type
_entity.pdbx_description
1 polymer ?
#
loop_
_entity_poly.entity_id
_entity_poly.type
_entity_poly.pdbx_seq_one_letter_code
_entity_poly.pdbx_strand_id
1 'polypeptide(L)'
;MFVQKYMRLQFDRESEENYEEKRTRIGKPLMRANLAVERHASKIYTRAMFEQFGEILYECGAYQVEEIEKHKTYLAIHSEAEKREKWCRVSYMVTMIDGGDEFECECGQFAHMGLLCSHVLKVLDFIRAKEIPAKHIVKRWTKDARDVLPAHLAQY
;
A
#
# COMPACT_ATOMS: atom_id res chain seq x y z
N MET A 1 35.25 -19.19 9.29
CA MET A 1 34.21 -19.57 8.31
C MET A 1 32.89 -18.80 8.47
N PHE A 2 32.32 -18.68 9.68
CA PHE A 2 31.06 -17.92 9.90
C PHE A 2 31.19 -16.42 9.58
N VAL A 3 32.20 -15.75 10.15
CA VAL A 3 32.39 -14.29 10.02
C VAL A 3 32.52 -13.85 8.55
N GLN A 4 33.30 -14.57 7.74
CA GLN A 4 33.48 -14.26 6.31
C GLN A 4 32.18 -14.44 5.50
N LYS A 5 31.39 -15.48 5.80
CA LYS A 5 30.09 -15.69 5.14
C LYS A 5 29.08 -14.61 5.56
N TYR A 6 29.06 -14.24 6.83
CA TYR A 6 28.21 -13.16 7.34
C TYR A 6 28.54 -11.80 6.70
N MET A 7 29.83 -11.45 6.63
CA MET A 7 30.28 -10.21 5.98
C MET A 7 29.89 -10.16 4.50
N ARG A 8 29.99 -11.29 3.77
CA ARG A 8 29.54 -11.37 2.38
C ARG A 8 28.04 -11.09 2.26
N LEU A 9 27.21 -11.74 3.09
CA LEU A 9 25.76 -11.53 3.08
C LEU A 9 25.37 -10.08 3.41
N GLN A 10 26.08 -9.43 4.33
CA GLN A 10 25.87 -8.00 4.64
C GLN A 10 26.19 -7.14 3.42
N PHE A 11 27.35 -7.34 2.79
CA PHE A 11 27.76 -6.59 1.61
C PHE A 11 26.79 -6.75 0.43
N ASP A 12 26.36 -7.99 0.16
CA ASP A 12 25.40 -8.29 -0.91
C ASP A 12 24.07 -7.55 -0.65
N ARG A 13 23.57 -7.59 0.59
CA ARG A 13 22.35 -6.88 0.99
C ARG A 13 22.49 -5.36 0.87
N GLU A 14 23.57 -4.79 1.35
CA GLU A 14 23.84 -3.34 1.25
C GLU A 14 23.92 -2.88 -0.22
N SER A 15 24.55 -3.69 -1.08
CA SER A 15 24.64 -3.42 -2.51
C SER A 15 23.25 -3.42 -3.17
N GLU A 16 22.40 -4.39 -2.86
CA GLU A 16 21.01 -4.46 -3.35
C GLU A 16 20.18 -3.26 -2.87
N GLU A 17 20.24 -2.93 -1.58
CA GLU A 17 19.51 -1.78 -1.01
C GLU A 17 19.94 -0.46 -1.68
N ASN A 18 21.25 -0.25 -1.87
CA ASN A 18 21.78 0.94 -2.53
C ASN A 18 21.38 1.02 -4.02
N TYR A 19 21.26 -0.11 -4.69
CA TYR A 19 20.76 -0.18 -6.06
C TYR A 19 19.29 0.23 -6.14
N GLU A 20 18.44 -0.30 -5.26
CA GLU A 20 17.00 0.02 -5.22
C GLU A 20 16.75 1.48 -4.80
N GLU A 21 17.56 2.04 -3.90
CA GLU A 21 17.50 3.45 -3.55
C GLU A 21 17.79 4.34 -4.75
N LYS A 22 18.88 4.05 -5.48
CA LYS A 22 19.23 4.77 -6.72
C LYS A 22 18.10 4.67 -7.76
N ARG A 23 17.53 3.47 -7.95
CA ARG A 23 16.40 3.27 -8.89
C ARG A 23 15.16 4.04 -8.50
N THR A 24 14.85 4.10 -7.21
CA THR A 24 13.73 4.86 -6.67
C THR A 24 13.91 6.36 -6.91
N ARG A 25 15.16 6.86 -6.89
CA ARG A 25 15.48 8.28 -7.11
C ARG A 25 15.49 8.70 -8.58
N ILE A 26 15.95 7.84 -9.48
CA ILE A 26 16.27 8.21 -10.88
C ILE A 26 15.04 8.13 -11.81
N GLY A 27 14.00 7.35 -11.48
CA GLY A 27 12.83 7.16 -12.33
C GLY A 27 11.50 7.59 -11.72
N LYS A 28 10.66 8.30 -12.48
CA LYS A 28 9.25 8.49 -12.11
C LYS A 28 8.49 7.18 -12.33
N PRO A 29 7.73 6.69 -11.35
CA PRO A 29 6.87 5.53 -11.55
C PRO A 29 5.79 5.80 -12.60
N LEU A 30 5.47 4.80 -13.43
CA LEU A 30 4.37 4.90 -14.39
C LEU A 30 3.04 4.76 -13.65
N MET A 31 2.19 5.78 -13.74
CA MET A 31 0.83 5.74 -13.20
C MET A 31 -0.09 5.06 -14.22
N ARG A 32 -0.87 4.08 -13.77
CA ARG A 32 -1.77 3.28 -14.62
C ARG A 32 -3.23 3.73 -14.51
N ALA A 33 -3.68 4.08 -13.31
CA ALA A 33 -5.08 4.43 -13.05
C ALA A 33 -5.36 5.94 -13.09
N ASN A 34 -4.30 6.76 -12.97
CA ASN A 34 -4.35 8.22 -12.87
C ASN A 34 -5.27 8.73 -11.73
N LEU A 35 -5.36 7.94 -10.65
CA LEU A 35 -6.12 8.28 -9.44
C LEU A 35 -5.32 9.22 -8.54
N ALA A 36 -6.01 10.03 -7.75
CA ALA A 36 -5.36 10.97 -6.83
C ALA A 36 -4.56 10.23 -5.75
N VAL A 37 -5.11 9.15 -5.18
CA VAL A 37 -4.42 8.26 -4.24
C VAL A 37 -3.18 7.59 -4.85
N GLU A 38 -3.21 7.22 -6.13
CA GLU A 38 -2.05 6.68 -6.84
C GLU A 38 -0.96 7.75 -7.01
N ARG A 39 -1.34 8.98 -7.37
CA ARG A 39 -0.41 10.11 -7.41
C ARG A 39 0.24 10.36 -6.05
N HIS A 40 -0.54 10.29 -4.97
CA HIS A 40 -0.02 10.43 -3.62
C HIS A 40 0.97 9.30 -3.27
N ALA A 41 0.60 8.05 -3.55
CA ALA A 41 1.46 6.88 -3.36
C ALA A 41 2.82 7.03 -4.07
N SER A 42 2.83 7.50 -5.31
CA SER A 42 4.05 7.68 -6.12
C SER A 42 5.07 8.65 -5.51
N LYS A 43 4.59 9.59 -4.70
CA LYS A 43 5.44 10.58 -4.02
C LYS A 43 6.08 9.98 -2.77
N ILE A 44 5.31 9.21 -2.01
CA ILE A 44 5.68 8.74 -0.66
C ILE A 44 6.42 7.40 -0.68
N TYR A 45 5.94 6.43 -1.44
CA TYR A 45 6.43 5.05 -1.36
C TYR A 45 7.72 4.84 -2.14
N THR A 46 8.57 3.93 -1.65
CA THR A 46 9.69 3.41 -2.44
C THR A 46 9.16 2.78 -3.74
N ARG A 47 10.03 2.60 -4.73
CA ARG A 47 9.60 2.07 -6.03
C ARG A 47 8.92 0.70 -5.90
N ALA A 48 9.53 -0.22 -5.16
CA ALA A 48 8.98 -1.55 -4.93
C ALA A 48 7.60 -1.50 -4.28
N MET A 49 7.42 -0.63 -3.28
CA MET A 49 6.14 -0.48 -2.59
C MET A 49 5.09 0.20 -3.46
N PHE A 50 5.48 1.15 -4.32
CA PHE A 50 4.58 1.74 -5.31
C PHE A 50 4.12 0.72 -6.35
N GLU A 51 5.02 -0.15 -6.81
CA GLU A 51 4.67 -1.23 -7.75
C GLU A 51 3.66 -2.20 -7.11
N GLN A 52 3.87 -2.60 -5.85
CA GLN A 52 2.87 -3.42 -5.11
C GLN A 52 1.54 -2.69 -4.91
N PHE A 53 1.57 -1.40 -4.55
CA PHE A 53 0.37 -0.59 -4.45
C PHE A 53 -0.41 -0.55 -5.78
N GLY A 54 0.30 -0.46 -6.90
CA GLY A 54 -0.28 -0.49 -8.24
C GLY A 54 -1.01 -1.80 -8.57
N GLU A 55 -0.48 -2.94 -8.14
CA GLU A 55 -1.16 -4.23 -8.31
C GLU A 55 -2.43 -4.33 -7.46
N ILE A 56 -2.39 -3.88 -6.19
CA ILE A 56 -3.58 -3.82 -5.33
C ILE A 56 -4.64 -2.85 -5.91
N LEU A 57 -4.19 -1.74 -6.49
CA LEU A 57 -5.06 -0.78 -7.16
C LEU A 57 -5.70 -1.36 -8.43
N TYR A 58 -4.97 -2.19 -9.17
CA TYR A 58 -5.54 -2.93 -10.31
C TYR A 58 -6.62 -3.91 -9.83
N GLU A 59 -6.33 -4.69 -8.77
CA GLU A 59 -7.29 -5.62 -8.16
C GLU A 59 -8.55 -4.91 -7.63
N CYS A 60 -8.43 -3.66 -7.16
CA CYS A 60 -9.60 -2.91 -6.68
C CYS A 60 -10.65 -2.71 -7.78
N GLY A 61 -10.26 -2.69 -9.06
CA GLY A 61 -11.16 -2.60 -10.21
C GLY A 61 -12.17 -3.76 -10.30
N ALA A 62 -11.91 -4.88 -9.63
CA ALA A 62 -12.82 -6.03 -9.57
C ALA A 62 -13.97 -5.84 -8.55
N TYR A 63 -14.03 -4.73 -7.83
CA TYR A 63 -15.03 -4.47 -6.80
C TYR A 63 -15.89 -3.25 -7.12
N GLN A 64 -17.14 -3.29 -6.66
CA GLN A 64 -18.09 -2.19 -6.57
C GLN A 64 -18.30 -1.83 -5.10
N VAL A 65 -18.83 -0.63 -4.83
CA VAL A 65 -19.06 -0.13 -3.46
C VAL A 65 -20.52 0.25 -3.29
N GLU A 66 -21.10 -0.24 -2.20
CA GLU A 66 -22.39 0.21 -1.68
C GLU A 66 -22.15 0.97 -0.36
N GLU A 67 -22.75 2.15 -0.21
CA GLU A 67 -22.72 2.91 1.04
C GLU A 67 -23.87 2.44 1.95
N ILE A 68 -23.52 1.86 3.10
CA ILE A 68 -24.47 1.29 4.05
C ILE A 68 -24.89 2.34 5.08
N GLU A 69 -23.89 2.99 5.70
CA GLU A 69 -24.09 4.16 6.54
C GLU A 69 -23.24 5.29 5.98
N LYS A 70 -23.93 6.40 5.67
CA LYS A 70 -23.32 7.56 5.04
C LYS A 70 -22.08 8.04 5.81
N HIS A 71 -20.94 8.12 5.12
CA HIS A 71 -19.66 8.52 5.71
C HIS A 71 -19.21 7.67 6.92
N LYS A 72 -19.57 6.39 6.97
CA LYS A 72 -19.18 5.52 8.09
C LYS A 72 -18.93 4.08 7.68
N THR A 73 -19.84 3.43 6.97
CA THR A 73 -19.66 2.03 6.56
C THR A 73 -20.01 1.82 5.10
N TYR A 74 -19.15 1.04 4.45
CA TYR A 74 -19.22 0.70 3.04
C TYR A 74 -19.10 -0.80 2.86
N LEU A 75 -19.77 -1.34 1.86
CA LEU A 75 -19.67 -2.74 1.46
C LEU A 75 -18.99 -2.81 0.09
N ALA A 76 -17.78 -3.38 0.05
CA ALA A 76 -17.07 -3.65 -1.20
C ALA A 76 -17.48 -5.04 -1.71
N ILE A 77 -18.12 -5.12 -2.88
CA ILE A 77 -18.67 -6.35 -3.45
C ILE A 77 -17.95 -6.67 -4.74
N HIS A 78 -17.51 -7.91 -4.93
CA HIS A 78 -16.88 -8.34 -6.16
C HIS A 78 -17.87 -8.22 -7.34
N SER A 79 -17.47 -7.56 -8.42
CA SER A 79 -18.33 -7.27 -9.59
C SER A 79 -18.91 -8.54 -10.24
N GLU A 80 -18.20 -9.65 -10.14
CA GLU A 80 -18.66 -10.97 -10.63
C GLU A 80 -19.07 -11.93 -9.51
N ALA A 81 -19.65 -11.41 -8.42
CA ALA A 81 -20.04 -12.21 -7.26
C ALA A 81 -20.87 -13.45 -7.63
N GLU A 82 -21.81 -13.33 -8.57
CA GLU A 82 -22.69 -14.42 -9.01
C GLU A 82 -21.97 -15.56 -9.74
N LYS A 83 -20.81 -15.27 -10.37
CA LYS A 83 -20.02 -16.27 -11.10
C LYS A 83 -19.02 -17.00 -10.21
N ARG A 84 -18.79 -16.50 -8.99
CA ARG A 84 -17.85 -17.10 -8.05
C ARG A 84 -18.49 -18.26 -7.30
N GLU A 85 -17.65 -19.20 -6.89
CA GLU A 85 -18.07 -20.32 -6.06
C GLU A 85 -18.74 -19.85 -4.76
N LYS A 86 -19.78 -20.56 -4.30
CA LYS A 86 -20.57 -20.17 -3.12
C LYS A 86 -19.77 -20.04 -1.82
N TRP A 87 -18.63 -20.74 -1.73
CA TRP A 87 -17.74 -20.67 -0.58
C TRP A 87 -16.77 -19.48 -0.65
N CYS A 88 -16.64 -18.82 -1.80
CA CYS A 88 -15.83 -17.61 -1.92
C CYS A 88 -16.51 -16.47 -1.17
N ARG A 89 -15.76 -15.81 -0.30
CA ARG A 89 -16.17 -14.51 0.21
C ARG A 89 -16.10 -13.48 -0.92
N VAL A 90 -17.25 -12.88 -1.23
CA VAL A 90 -17.40 -11.92 -2.34
C VAL A 90 -17.64 -10.49 -1.87
N SER A 91 -17.93 -10.28 -0.58
CA SER A 91 -18.16 -8.96 -0.01
C SER A 91 -17.31 -8.72 1.23
N TYR A 92 -16.90 -7.46 1.37
CA TYR A 92 -16.00 -6.99 2.42
C TYR A 92 -16.51 -5.67 3.02
N MET A 93 -16.82 -5.67 4.31
CA MET A 93 -17.17 -4.47 5.07
C MET A 93 -15.93 -3.61 5.30
N VAL A 94 -16.07 -2.32 4.99
CA VAL A 94 -15.06 -1.28 5.21
C VAL A 94 -15.68 -0.18 6.09
N THR A 95 -15.05 0.07 7.23
CA THR A 95 -15.46 1.10 8.19
C THR A 95 -14.53 2.30 8.07
N MET A 96 -15.10 3.48 7.84
CA MET A 96 -14.40 4.75 7.91
C MET A 96 -14.44 5.28 9.35
N ILE A 97 -13.27 5.63 9.88
CA ILE A 97 -13.08 6.05 11.26
C ILE A 97 -12.53 7.48 11.27
N ASP A 98 -12.84 8.25 12.31
CA ASP A 98 -12.35 9.61 12.53
C ASP A 98 -12.53 10.54 11.31
N GLY A 99 -13.67 10.43 10.62
CA GLY A 99 -13.97 11.30 9.47
C GLY A 99 -13.14 11.04 8.22
N GLY A 100 -12.48 9.88 8.11
CA GLY A 100 -11.68 9.49 6.95
C GLY A 100 -10.18 9.48 7.17
N ASP A 101 -9.73 9.70 8.41
CA ASP A 101 -8.32 9.57 8.78
C ASP A 101 -7.87 8.11 8.87
N GLU A 102 -8.82 7.19 9.05
CA GLU A 102 -8.58 5.75 9.16
C GLU A 102 -9.70 4.94 8.52
N PHE A 103 -9.32 3.73 8.11
CA PHE A 103 -10.19 2.79 7.43
C PHE A 103 -9.85 1.39 7.91
N GLU A 104 -10.84 0.69 8.44
CA GLU A 104 -10.73 -0.71 8.79
C GLU A 104 -11.46 -1.55 7.76
N CYS A 105 -10.83 -2.63 7.30
CA CYS A 105 -11.48 -3.61 6.44
C CYS A 105 -11.38 -4.98 7.10
N GLU A 106 -12.48 -5.72 7.06
CA GLU A 106 -12.57 -7.05 7.63
C GLU A 106 -11.66 -8.11 6.97
N CYS A 107 -11.01 -7.79 5.85
CA CYS A 107 -9.96 -8.64 5.28
C CYS A 107 -8.66 -8.62 6.10
N GLY A 108 -8.45 -7.63 6.97
CA GLY A 108 -7.28 -7.54 7.86
C GLY A 108 -5.94 -7.23 7.17
N GLN A 109 -5.92 -7.03 5.85
CA GLN A 109 -4.69 -6.91 5.06
C GLN A 109 -3.72 -5.84 5.56
N PHE A 110 -4.24 -4.69 6.00
CA PHE A 110 -3.41 -3.60 6.50
C PHE A 110 -2.67 -3.99 7.79
N ALA A 111 -3.34 -4.67 8.72
CA ALA A 111 -2.70 -5.14 9.96
C ALA A 111 -1.56 -6.12 9.69
N HIS A 112 -1.68 -6.94 8.63
CA HIS A 112 -0.67 -7.93 8.26
C HIS A 112 0.50 -7.36 7.44
N MET A 113 0.22 -6.52 6.43
CA MET A 113 1.23 -6.07 5.47
C MET A 113 1.62 -4.59 5.64
N GLY A 114 0.78 -3.79 6.30
CA GLY A 114 0.95 -2.34 6.37
C GLY A 114 0.67 -1.63 5.05
N LEU A 115 -0.12 -2.24 4.16
CA LEU A 115 -0.62 -1.68 2.92
C LEU A 115 -2.15 -1.83 2.88
N LEU A 116 -2.83 -0.81 2.36
CA LEU A 116 -4.27 -0.84 2.14
C LEU A 116 -4.64 -2.00 1.21
N CYS A 117 -5.76 -2.69 1.49
CA CYS A 117 -6.31 -3.69 0.58
C CYS A 117 -7.05 -3.06 -0.60
N SER A 118 -7.33 -3.88 -1.60
CA SER A 118 -8.13 -3.51 -2.77
C SER A 118 -9.54 -3.03 -2.37
N HIS A 119 -10.13 -3.54 -1.29
CA HIS A 119 -11.45 -3.09 -0.81
C HIS A 119 -11.41 -1.64 -0.30
N VAL A 120 -10.43 -1.30 0.55
CA VAL A 120 -10.29 0.08 1.04
C VAL A 120 -9.92 1.02 -0.11
N LEU A 121 -9.04 0.60 -1.02
CA LEU A 121 -8.72 1.43 -2.20
C LEU A 121 -9.95 1.70 -3.06
N LYS A 122 -10.86 0.72 -3.20
CA LYS A 122 -12.11 0.94 -3.94
C LYS A 122 -13.04 1.92 -3.22
N VAL A 123 -13.09 1.89 -1.89
CA VAL A 123 -13.84 2.89 -1.10
C VAL A 123 -13.22 4.27 -1.22
N LEU A 124 -11.89 4.40 -1.17
CA LEU A 124 -11.18 5.67 -1.38
C LEU A 124 -11.46 6.26 -2.78
N ASP A 125 -11.50 5.41 -3.81
CA ASP A 125 -11.92 5.80 -5.16
C ASP A 125 -13.38 6.29 -5.18
N PHE A 126 -14.30 5.55 -4.55
CA PHE A 126 -15.72 5.91 -4.45
C PHE A 126 -15.95 7.28 -3.78
N ILE A 127 -15.30 7.53 -2.63
CA ILE A 127 -15.41 8.83 -1.93
C ILE A 127 -14.52 9.93 -2.55
N ARG A 128 -13.80 9.62 -3.64
CA ARG A 128 -12.88 10.53 -4.35
C ARG A 128 -11.80 11.10 -3.43
N ALA A 129 -11.25 10.27 -2.54
CA ALA A 129 -10.15 10.64 -1.68
C ALA A 129 -8.96 11.11 -2.52
N LYS A 130 -8.34 12.21 -2.10
CA LYS A 130 -7.19 12.79 -2.81
C LYS A 130 -5.86 12.17 -2.39
N GLU A 131 -5.82 11.64 -1.19
CA GLU A 131 -4.61 11.18 -0.51
C GLU A 131 -4.87 9.87 0.22
N ILE A 132 -3.79 9.16 0.50
CA ILE A 132 -3.81 7.99 1.37
C ILE A 132 -3.91 8.53 2.80
N PRO A 133 -4.85 8.05 3.63
CA PRO A 133 -4.98 8.51 5.00
C PRO A 133 -3.67 8.31 5.77
N ALA A 134 -3.27 9.30 6.57
CA ALA A 134 -1.94 9.34 7.18
C ALA A 134 -1.66 8.12 8.08
N LYS A 135 -2.67 7.63 8.80
CA LYS A 135 -2.58 6.43 9.64
C LYS A 135 -2.29 5.14 8.85
N HIS A 136 -2.54 5.16 7.53
CA HIS A 136 -2.28 4.06 6.62
C HIS A 136 -0.92 4.15 5.89
N ILE A 137 -0.08 5.12 6.27
CA ILE A 137 1.28 5.27 5.73
C ILE A 137 2.29 4.74 6.75
N VAL A 138 2.83 3.55 6.48
CA VAL A 138 3.86 2.96 7.33
C VAL A 138 5.25 3.46 6.93
N LYS A 139 5.98 4.09 7.86
CA LYS A 139 7.29 4.73 7.61
C LYS A 139 8.30 3.82 6.89
N ARG A 140 8.37 2.53 7.24
CA ARG A 140 9.29 1.56 6.62
C ARG A 140 9.09 1.36 5.11
N TRP A 141 7.91 1.72 4.59
CA TRP A 141 7.56 1.62 3.17
C TRP A 141 7.78 2.92 2.39
N THR A 142 8.16 4.00 3.08
CA THR A 142 8.36 5.33 2.48
C THR A 142 9.78 5.52 1.97
N LYS A 143 9.98 6.42 1.01
CA LYS A 143 11.32 6.81 0.51
C LYS A 143 12.23 7.36 1.61
N ASP A 144 11.61 7.94 2.63
CA ASP A 144 12.26 8.59 3.77
C ASP A 144 12.51 7.61 4.93
N ALA A 145 12.43 6.30 4.69
CA ALA A 145 12.57 5.27 5.74
C ALA A 145 13.92 5.36 6.48
N ARG A 146 14.97 5.86 5.82
CA ARG A 146 16.34 5.99 6.37
C ARG A 146 16.56 7.28 7.18
N ASP A 147 15.63 8.25 7.18
CA ASP A 147 15.78 9.53 7.88
C ASP A 147 15.82 9.40 9.42
N VAL A 148 15.49 8.22 9.96
CA VAL A 148 15.48 7.92 11.40
C VAL A 148 16.83 7.33 11.85
N LEU A 149 17.79 7.13 10.93
CA LEU A 149 19.11 6.66 11.31
C LEU A 149 19.85 7.75 12.11
N PRO A 150 20.37 7.42 13.31
CA PRO A 150 21.29 8.29 14.02
C PRO A 150 22.39 8.78 13.07
N ALA A 151 22.81 10.06 13.18
CA ALA A 151 23.78 10.66 12.26
C ALA A 151 25.09 9.85 12.10
N HIS A 152 25.47 9.06 13.11
CA HIS A 152 26.65 8.18 13.07
C HIS A 152 26.48 6.92 12.21
N LEU A 153 25.25 6.57 11.80
CA LEU A 153 24.93 5.46 10.90
C LEU A 153 24.56 5.94 9.48
N ALA A 154 24.42 7.25 9.26
CA ALA A 154 24.11 7.83 7.95
C ALA A 154 25.34 7.93 7.01
N GLN A 155 26.53 7.55 7.49
CA GLN A 155 27.81 7.66 6.77
C GLN A 155 28.38 6.31 6.31
N TYR A 156 27.67 5.21 6.55
CA TYR A 156 28.01 3.88 6.03
C TYR A 156 27.12 3.53 4.84
#